data_AF-A0A438AWJ4-F1
#
_entry.id   AF-A0A438AWJ4-F1
#
_cell.length_a   1.000
_cell.length_b   1.000
_cell.length_c   1.000
_cell.angle_alpha   90.00
_cell.angle_beta   90.00
_cell.angle_gamma   90.00
#
_symmetry.space_group_name_H-M   'P 1'
#
loop_
_entity.id
_entity.type
_entity.pdbx_description
1 polymer ?
#
loop_
_entity_poly.entity_id
_entity_poly.type
_entity_poly.pdbx_seq_one_letter_code
_entity_poly.pdbx_strand_id
1 'polypeptide(L)' 'MSDVVLNIHQVSARTGHSADRIRHLRVDGHELYSLMWKNGPSHNSPLLLEERLVEEWVASQRARTIRPEAARYRTVASS' A
#
# COMPACT_ATOMS: atom_id res chain seq x y z
N MET A 1 3.86 -20.35 12.19
CA MET A 1 3.50 -19.03 12.71
C MET A 1 2.37 -18.52 11.83
N SER A 2 1.18 -18.30 12.38
CA SER A 2 0.04 -17.81 11.60
C SER A 2 0.22 -16.31 11.35
N ASP A 3 0.19 -15.90 10.08
CA ASP A 3 0.20 -14.48 9.75
C ASP A 3 -1.11 -13.83 10.21
N VAL A 4 -1.05 -12.62 10.77
CA VAL A 4 -2.23 -11.93 11.29
C VAL A 4 -2.99 -11.34 10.12
N VAL A 5 -4.22 -11.80 9.91
CA VAL A 5 -5.07 -11.28 8.82
C VAL A 5 -5.76 -10.00 9.28
N LEU A 6 -5.52 -8.91 8.54
CA LEU A 6 -6.10 -7.59 8.79
C LEU A 6 -7.32 -7.35 7.90
N ASN A 7 -8.33 -6.71 8.46
CA ASN A 7 -9.46 -6.19 7.70
C ASN A 7 -9.16 -4.81 7.09
N ILE A 8 -10.01 -4.36 6.18
CA ILE A 8 -9.86 -3.06 5.49
C ILE A 8 -9.70 -1.85 6.42
N HIS A 9 -10.32 -1.84 7.61
CA HIS A 9 -10.19 -0.75 8.57
C HIS A 9 -8.81 -0.75 9.24
N GLN A 10 -8.27 -1.93 9.54
CA GLN A 10 -6.91 -2.08 10.07
C GLN A 10 -5.85 -1.73 9.02
N VAL A 11 -6.06 -2.16 7.77
CA VAL A 11 -5.21 -1.78 6.63
C VAL A 11 -5.26 -0.27 6.40
N SER A 12 -6.45 0.34 6.50
CA SER A 12 -6.66 1.78 6.40
C SER A 12 -5.83 2.56 7.43
N ALA A 13 -5.86 2.12 8.70
CA ALA A 13 -5.09 2.76 9.77
C ALA A 13 -3.57 2.73 9.54
N ARG A 14 -3.04 1.70 8.87
CA ARG A 14 -1.60 1.55 8.61
C ARG A 14 -1.11 2.23 7.35
N THR A 15 -1.92 2.22 6.31
CA THR A 15 -1.57 2.77 5.00
C THR A 15 -1.89 4.26 4.88
N GLY A 16 -2.75 4.79 5.75
CA GLY A 16 -3.24 6.17 5.69
C GLY A 16 -4.32 6.39 4.63
N HIS A 17 -4.72 5.35 3.89
CA HIS A 17 -5.85 5.40 2.96
C HIS A 17 -7.16 5.12 3.68
N SER A 18 -8.24 5.83 3.35
CA SER A 18 -9.57 5.51 3.84
C SER A 18 -10.04 4.15 3.30
N ALA A 19 -10.84 3.41 4.05
CA ALA A 19 -11.39 2.13 3.60
C ALA A 19 -12.15 2.23 2.26
N ASP A 20 -12.88 3.33 2.05
CA ASP A 20 -13.54 3.61 0.77
C ASP A 20 -12.54 3.78 -0.38
N ARG A 21 -11.46 4.53 -0.15
CA ARG A 21 -10.38 4.69 -1.12
C ARG A 21 -9.76 3.34 -1.48
N ILE A 22 -9.51 2.46 -0.49
CA ILE A 22 -8.99 1.11 -0.73
C ILE A 22 -9.93 0.28 -1.60
N ARG A 23 -11.26 0.44 -1.48
CA ARG A 23 -12.21 -0.23 -2.41
C ARG A 23 -12.12 0.35 -3.81
N HIS A 24 -11.95 1.66 -3.95
CA HIS A 24 -11.80 2.33 -5.23
C HIS A 24 -10.46 2.02 -5.93
N LEU A 25 -9.40 1.70 -5.17
CA LEU A 25 -8.11 1.25 -5.71
C LEU A 25 -8.22 -0.01 -6.60
N ARG A 26 -9.32 -0.77 -6.50
CA ARG A 26 -9.67 -1.83 -7.46
C ARG A 26 -9.75 -1.32 -8.89
N VAL A 27 -10.39 -0.17 -9.08
CA VAL A 27 -10.66 0.41 -10.41
C VAL A 27 -9.35 0.79 -11.08
N ASP A 28 -8.39 1.26 -10.29
CA ASP A 28 -7.07 1.69 -10.74
C ASP A 28 -6.06 0.54 -10.89
N GLY A 29 -6.44 -0.71 -10.57
CA GLY A 29 -5.52 -1.86 -10.61
C GLY A 29 -4.34 -1.72 -9.64
N HIS A 30 -4.54 -1.02 -8.53
CA HIS A 30 -3.47 -0.61 -7.63
C HIS A 30 -2.85 -1.81 -6.88
N GLU A 31 -1.52 -1.81 -6.72
CA GLU A 31 -0.75 -2.90 -6.10
C GLU A 31 -1.32 -3.34 -4.74
N LEU A 32 -1.70 -2.38 -3.89
CA LEU A 32 -2.30 -2.66 -2.57
C LEU A 32 -3.59 -3.50 -2.66
N TYR A 33 -4.47 -3.23 -3.63
CA TYR A 33 -5.72 -3.97 -3.79
C TYR A 33 -5.45 -5.39 -4.31
N SER A 34 -4.50 -5.54 -5.22
CA SER A 34 -4.13 -6.83 -5.83
C SER A 34 -3.59 -7.85 -4.81
N LEU A 35 -3.05 -7.38 -3.69
CA LEU A 35 -2.61 -8.23 -2.58
C LEU A 35 -3.76 -8.71 -1.70
N MET A 36 -4.91 -8.02 -1.72
CA MET A 36 -6.06 -8.34 -0.86
C MET A 36 -6.90 -9.46 -1.45
N TRP A 37 -7.53 -10.25 -0.60
CA TRP A 37 -8.56 -11.19 -1.00
C TRP A 37 -9.91 -10.87 -0.34
N LYS A 38 -10.98 -11.33 -0.99
CA LYS A 38 -12.34 -11.22 -0.47
C LYS A 38 -12.70 -12.47 0.31
N ASN A 39 -13.30 -12.28 1.48
CA ASN A 39 -13.93 -13.37 2.20
C ASN A 39 -15.42 -13.46 1.80
N GLY A 40 -15.69 -14.14 0.69
CA GLY A 40 -17.03 -14.41 0.18
C GLY A 40 -17.33 -13.79 -1.20
N PRO A 41 -18.49 -14.14 -1.78
CA PRO A 41 -18.81 -13.83 -3.18
C PRO A 41 -19.40 -12.43 -3.40
N SER A 42 -19.76 -11.71 -2.34
CA SER A 42 -20.51 -10.44 -2.48
C SER A 42 -19.58 -9.28 -2.82
N HIS A 43 -20.12 -8.24 -3.47
CA HIS A 43 -19.38 -7.00 -3.69
C HIS A 43 -18.95 -6.30 -2.39
N ASN A 44 -19.69 -6.52 -1.29
CA ASN A 44 -19.40 -5.99 0.04
C ASN A 44 -18.66 -6.98 0.94
N SER A 45 -18.14 -8.07 0.38
CA SER A 45 -17.42 -9.06 1.16
C SER A 45 -16.19 -8.42 1.82
N PRO A 46 -15.90 -8.79 3.08
CA PRO A 46 -14.77 -8.22 3.80
C PRO A 46 -13.48 -8.43 3.00
N LEU A 47 -12.75 -7.33 2.82
CA LEU A 47 -11.41 -7.34 2.25
C LEU A 47 -10.41 -7.61 3.35
N LEU A 48 -9.59 -8.63 3.11
CA LEU A 48 -8.62 -9.14 4.04
C LEU A 48 -7.23 -9.08 3.40
N LEU A 49 -6.23 -8.82 4.22
CA LEU A 49 -4.83 -8.79 3.80
C LEU A 49 -3.94 -9.19 4.97
N GLU A 50 -2.89 -9.95 4.69
CA GLU A 50 -1.87 -10.32 5.67
C GLU A 50 -1.15 -9.07 6.20
N GLU A 51 -0.96 -9.02 7.52
CA GLU A 51 -0.22 -7.97 8.20
C GLU A 51 1.16 -7.75 7.56
N ARG A 52 1.86 -8.86 7.30
CA ARG A 52 3.19 -8.81 6.69
C ARG A 52 3.17 -8.13 5.31
N LEU A 53 2.19 -8.43 4.47
CA LEU A 53 2.06 -7.80 3.14
C LEU A 53 1.77 -6.29 3.24
N VAL A 54 1.00 -5.87 4.24
CA VAL A 54 0.78 -4.43 4.51
C VAL A 54 2.09 -3.77 4.89
N GLU A 55 2.88 -4.39 5.78
CA GLU A 55 4.16 -3.83 6.21
C GLU A 55 5.19 -3.76 5.08
N GLU A 56 5.29 -4.81 4.27
CA GLU A 56 6.15 -4.84 3.07
C GLU A 56 5.76 -3.73 2.09
N TRP A 57 4.46 -3.50 1.89
CA TRP A 57 3.98 -2.41 1.04
C TRP A 57 4.30 -1.03 1.64
N VAL A 58 4.04 -0.81 2.94
CA VAL A 58 4.35 0.46 3.62
C VAL A 58 5.85 0.75 3.58
N ALA A 59 6.69 -0.26 3.83
CA ALA A 59 8.14 -0.13 3.73
C ALA A 59 8.57 0.24 2.30
N SER A 60 7.97 -0.38 1.28
CA SER A 60 8.21 -0.05 -0.12
C SER A 60 7.80 1.38 -0.47
N GLN A 61 6.65 1.86 0.01
CA GLN A 61 6.22 3.25 -0.19
C GLN A 61 7.16 4.24 0.51
N ARG A 62 7.59 3.94 1.74
CA ARG A 62 8.59 4.75 2.44
C ARG A 62 9.90 4.80 1.67
N ALA A 63 10.39 3.67 1.14
CA ALA A 63 11.60 3.64 0.34
C ALA A 63 11.46 4.44 -0.98
N ARG A 64 10.28 4.44 -1.61
CA ARG A 64 9.98 5.26 -2.79
C ARG A 64 9.96 6.76 -2.45
N THR A 65 9.37 7.14 -1.31
CA THR A 65 9.27 8.54 -0.86
C THR A 65 10.59 9.09 -0.30
N ILE A 66 11.39 8.26 0.39
CA ILE A 66 12.72 8.59 0.93
C ILE A 66 13.79 8.55 -0.16
N ARG A 67 13.41 8.40 -1.43
CA ARG A 67 14.32 8.66 -2.55
C ARG A 67 14.15 10.13 -2.94
N PRO A 68 14.83 11.09 -2.26
CA PRO A 68 14.87 12.43 -2.79
C PRO A 68 15.58 12.34 -4.13
N GLU A 69 15.10 13.16 -5.04
CA GLU A 69 15.81 13.65 -6.21
C GLU A 69 17.11 14.41 -5.81
N ALA A 70 17.89 13.90 -4.85
CA ALA A 70 19.17 14.47 -4.44
C ALA A 70 20.32 14.09 -5.39
N ALA A 71 20.02 13.50 -6.54
CA ALA A 71 21.00 13.10 -7.56
C ALA A 71 20.94 13.94 -8.85
N ARG A 72 20.18 15.06 -8.88
CA ARG A 72 20.03 15.86 -10.12
C ARG A 72 20.71 17.24 -10.13
N TYR A 73 21.36 17.68 -9.05
CA TYR A 73 22.09 18.95 -9.08
C TYR A 73 23.46 18.85 -8.40
N ARG A 74 24.34 18.02 -8.95
CA ARG A 74 25.78 18.24 -8.81
C ARG A 74 26.40 18.02 -10.17
N THR A 75 26.64 19.11 -10.90
CA THR A 75 27.85 19.42 -11.69
C THR A 75 27.52 20.58 -12.62
N VAL A 76 27.75 21.81 -12.17
CA VAL A 76 28.41 22.85 -12.96
C VAL A 76 29.12 23.78 -11.98
N ALA A 77 30.29 23.32 -11.52
CA ALA A 77 31.37 24.23 -11.17
C ALA A 77 32.25 24.35 -12.40
N SER A 78 32.81 25.55 -12.57
CA SER A 78 33.89 25.94 -13.49
C SER A 78 33.47 26.43 -14.88
N SER A 79 33.34 27.75 -15.02
CA SER A 79 34.35 28.59 -15.70
C SER A 79 34.12 30.07 -15.39
#